data_AF-A0A3B9MNI8-F1
#
_entry.id   AF-A0A3B9MNI8-F1
#
_cell.length_a   1.000
_cell.length_b   1.000
_cell.length_c   1.000
_cell.angle_alpha   90.00
_cell.angle_beta   90.00
_cell.angle_gamma   90.00
#
_symmetry.space_group_name_H-M   'P 1'
#
loop_
_entity.id
_entity.type
_entity.pdbx_description
1 polymer ?
#
loop_
_entity_poly.entity_id
_entity_poly.type
_entity_poly.pdbx_seq_one_letter_code
_entity_poly.pdbx_strand_id
1 'polypeptide(L)'
;VYAVGIGDTYQGGVDGGSLRKITEQTGGRAYFPRNERELREAFVQIQRDLREQYLVAYSPSNKARDGSYRRIQIEVVDPEMRKQNLKLNYRPGYFAKTSERDASPRRRAQP
;
A
#
# COMPACT_ATOMS: atom_id res chain seq x y z
N VAL A 1 -5.15 -3.21 -0.87
CA VAL A 1 -6.18 -3.37 0.19
C VAL A 1 -6.96 -2.08 0.29
N TYR A 2 -8.28 -2.16 0.25
CA TYR A 2 -9.17 -1.02 0.44
C TYR A 2 -9.89 -1.13 1.78
N ALA A 3 -10.15 0.02 2.41
CA ALA A 3 -10.90 0.08 3.66
C ALA A 3 -12.04 1.09 3.54
N VAL A 4 -13.21 0.76 4.10
CA VAL A 4 -14.34 1.69 4.23
C VAL A 4 -14.65 1.80 5.72
N GLY A 5 -14.37 2.96 6.29
CA GLY A 5 -14.62 3.26 7.69
C GLY A 5 -15.96 3.96 7.84
N ILE A 6 -16.97 3.24 8.35
CA ILE A 6 -18.27 3.81 8.69
C ILE A 6 -18.34 3.91 10.21
N GLY A 7 -18.47 5.12 10.74
CA GLY A 7 -18.62 5.33 12.17
C GLY A 7 -19.14 6.73 12.46
N ASP A 8 -20.02 6.82 13.45
CA ASP A 8 -20.52 8.08 13.95
C ASP A 8 -19.52 8.67 14.96
N THR A 9 -19.32 9.97 14.88
CA THR A 9 -18.44 10.76 15.75
C THR A 9 -18.80 10.67 17.24
N TYR A 10 -19.98 10.15 17.59
CA TYR A 10 -20.50 10.13 18.97
C TYR A 10 -20.13 8.90 19.83
N GLN A 11 -19.68 7.77 19.26
CA GLN A 11 -19.45 6.52 20.02
C GLN A 11 -18.03 5.92 19.91
N GLY A 12 -17.07 6.67 19.37
CA GLY A 12 -15.67 6.21 19.27
C GLY A 12 -15.02 6.42 17.91
N GLY A 13 -15.77 6.91 16.92
CA GLY A 13 -15.25 7.27 15.60
C GLY A 13 -14.55 6.11 14.88
N VAL A 14 -14.04 6.39 13.69
CA VAL A 14 -13.12 5.49 12.99
C VAL A 14 -11.73 6.08 13.09
N ASP A 15 -10.74 5.28 13.51
CA ASP A 15 -9.33 5.67 13.41
C ASP A 15 -8.90 5.68 11.94
N GLY A 16 -9.18 6.79 11.27
CA GLY A 16 -8.83 6.97 9.88
C GLY A 16 -7.34 7.13 9.62
N GLY A 17 -6.52 7.37 10.65
CA GLY A 17 -5.07 7.37 10.53
C GLY A 17 -4.53 5.96 10.34
N SER A 18 -4.95 5.05 11.22
CA SER A 18 -4.55 3.64 11.15
C SER A 18 -5.02 2.96 9.86
N LEU A 19 -6.28 3.18 9.45
CA LEU A 19 -6.78 2.61 8.19
C LEU A 19 -6.01 3.12 6.97
N ARG A 20 -5.70 4.42 6.90
CA ARG A 20 -4.88 4.97 5.81
C ARG A 20 -3.52 4.31 5.76
N LYS A 21 -2.81 4.27 6.90
CA LYS A 21 -1.47 3.67 7.00
C LYS A 21 -1.43 2.23 6.49
N ILE A 22 -2.42 1.41 6.84
CA ILE A 22 -2.51 0.02 6.40
C ILE A 22 -2.79 -0.06 4.89
N THR A 23 -3.74 0.71 4.38
CA THR A 23 -4.11 0.68 2.96
C THR A 23 -2.99 1.17 2.05
N GLU A 24 -2.28 2.25 2.42
CA GLU A 24 -1.19 2.85 1.64
C GLU A 24 -0.01 1.90 1.46
N GLN A 25 0.32 1.08 2.47
CA GLN A 25 1.39 0.07 2.35
C GLN A 25 1.12 -0.98 1.28
N THR A 26 -0.14 -1.11 0.85
CA THR A 26 -0.56 -2.06 -0.19
C THR A 26 -0.89 -1.39 -1.52
N GLY A 27 -0.70 -0.06 -1.63
CA GLY A 27 -1.13 0.72 -2.79
C GLY A 27 -2.65 0.88 -2.92
N GLY A 28 -3.41 0.62 -1.85
CA GLY A 28 -4.86 0.87 -1.83
C GLY A 28 -5.22 2.15 -1.07
N ARG A 29 -6.50 2.33 -0.76
CA ARG A 29 -7.04 3.56 -0.16
C ARG A 29 -8.07 3.29 0.93
N ALA A 30 -8.18 4.21 1.88
CA ALA A 30 -9.24 4.22 2.88
C ALA A 30 -10.28 5.31 2.57
N TYR A 31 -11.56 4.96 2.69
CA TYR A 31 -12.71 5.84 2.48
C TYR A 31 -13.48 6.02 3.78
N PHE A 32 -13.98 7.23 4.02
CA PHE A 32 -14.72 7.61 5.24
C PHE A 32 -16.01 8.35 4.87
N PRO A 33 -16.99 7.66 4.26
CA PRO A 33 -18.21 8.29 3.80
C PRO A 33 -19.07 8.75 4.98
N ARG A 34 -19.66 9.94 4.88
CA ARG A 34 -20.53 10.54 5.90
C ARG A 34 -22.02 10.29 5.65
N ASN A 35 -22.36 9.86 4.46
CA ASN A 35 -23.72 9.60 4.02
C ASN A 35 -23.73 8.50 2.94
N GLU A 36 -24.92 8.02 2.59
CA GLU A 36 -25.07 6.96 1.60
C GLU A 36 -24.56 7.33 0.20
N ARG A 37 -24.62 8.62 -0.18
CA ARG A 37 -24.16 9.06 -1.49
C ARG A 37 -22.65 8.90 -1.59
N GLU A 38 -21.91 9.39 -0.59
CA GLU A 38 -20.46 9.22 -0.49
C GLU A 38 -20.04 7.75 -0.41
N LEU A 39 -20.85 6.91 0.26
CA LEU A 39 -20.62 5.47 0.31
C LEU A 39 -20.73 4.84 -1.08
N ARG A 40 -21.79 5.16 -1.83
CA ARG A 40 -21.97 4.71 -3.22
C ARG A 40 -20.83 5.18 -4.11
N GLU A 41 -20.42 6.44 -4.00
CA GLU A 41 -19.28 7.01 -4.74
C GLU A 41 -17.97 6.26 -4.42
N ALA A 42 -17.71 5.95 -3.14
CA ALA A 42 -16.55 5.16 -2.73
C ALA A 42 -16.54 3.77 -3.37
N PHE A 43 -17.68 3.07 -3.40
CA PHE A 43 -17.80 1.76 -4.06
C PHE A 43 -17.59 1.83 -5.57
N VAL A 44 -18.13 2.84 -6.24
CA VAL A 44 -17.89 3.05 -7.68
C VAL A 44 -16.40 3.23 -7.95
N GLN A 45 -15.71 4.00 -7.12
CA GLN A 45 -14.27 4.20 -7.26
C GLN A 45 -13.49 2.90 -7.02
N ILE A 46 -13.81 2.14 -5.96
CA ILE A 46 -13.18 0.85 -5.70
C ILE A 46 -13.41 -0.10 -6.88
N GLN A 47 -14.62 -0.16 -7.43
CA GLN A 47 -14.93 -0.99 -8.58
C GLN A 47 -14.10 -0.63 -9.82
N ARG A 48 -13.91 0.66 -10.09
CA ARG A 48 -13.05 1.12 -11.21
C ARG A 48 -11.60 0.69 -10.98
N ASP A 49 -11.07 0.97 -9.79
CA ASP A 49 -9.70 0.58 -9.45
C ASP A 49 -9.47 -0.93 -9.59
N LEU A 50 -10.43 -1.76 -9.18
CA LEU A 50 -10.34 -3.21 -9.29
C LEU A 50 -10.38 -3.71 -10.74
N ARG A 51 -11.01 -2.98 -11.66
CA ARG A 51 -11.04 -3.31 -13.10
C ARG A 51 -9.76 -2.88 -13.82
N GLU A 52 -9.09 -1.86 -13.30
CA GLU A 52 -7.91 -1.23 -13.90
C GLU A 52 -6.59 -1.72 -13.26
N GLN A 53 -6.57 -2.91 -12.67
CA GLN A 53 -5.37 -3.48 -12.04
C GLN A 53 -4.43 -4.08 -13.08
N TYR A 54 -3.20 -3.58 -13.11
CA TYR A 54 -2.11 -4.12 -13.91
C TYR A 54 -1.11 -4.88 -13.03
N LEU A 55 -0.64 -6.03 -13.49
CA LEU A 55 0.43 -6.79 -12.84
C LEU A 55 1.77 -6.48 -13.52
N VAL A 56 2.70 -5.91 -12.76
CA VAL A 56 4.09 -5.68 -13.20
C VAL A 56 5.01 -6.59 -12.40
N ALA A 57 5.76 -7.42 -13.11
CA ALA A 57 6.77 -8.29 -12.52
C ALA A 57 8.18 -7.77 -12.82
N TYR A 58 9.06 -7.80 -11.83
CA TYR A 58 10.47 -7.47 -12.00
C TYR A 58 11.33 -8.40 -11.15
N SER A 59 12.58 -8.62 -11.56
CA SER A 59 13.58 -9.32 -10.74
C SER A 59 14.54 -8.30 -10.13
N PRO A 60 14.73 -8.28 -8.80
CA PRO A 60 15.72 -7.40 -8.19
C PRO A 60 17.13 -7.82 -8.59
N SER A 61 17.99 -6.86 -8.90
CA SER A 61 19.42 -7.08 -9.14
C SER A 61 20.15 -7.50 -7.86
N ASN A 62 19.76 -6.93 -6.72
CA ASN A 62 20.25 -7.34 -5.41
C ASN A 62 19.59 -8.67 -4.99
N LYS A 63 20.38 -9.75 -4.90
CA LYS A 63 19.92 -11.08 -4.47
C LYS A 63 20.07 -11.35 -2.97
N ALA A 64 20.60 -10.41 -2.19
CA ALA A 64 20.81 -10.55 -0.76
C ALA A 64 19.49 -10.81 -0.01
N ARG A 65 19.52 -11.74 0.94
CA ARG A 65 18.37 -12.17 1.74
C ARG A 65 18.54 -11.72 3.20
N ASP A 66 18.80 -10.44 3.35
CA ASP A 66 19.25 -9.81 4.59
C ASP A 66 18.11 -9.22 5.45
N GLY A 67 16.86 -9.35 5.00
CA GLY A 67 15.71 -8.74 5.68
C GLY A 67 15.57 -7.23 5.44
N SER A 68 16.41 -6.62 4.59
CA SER A 68 16.35 -5.19 4.32
C SER A 68 15.05 -4.77 3.62
N TYR A 69 14.58 -3.55 3.88
CA TYR A 69 13.46 -2.96 3.16
C TYR A 69 13.91 -2.47 1.79
N ARG A 70 13.21 -2.90 0.74
CA ARG A 70 13.47 -2.56 -0.66
C ARG A 70 12.34 -1.68 -1.17
N ARG A 71 12.67 -0.42 -1.47
CA ARG A 71 11.74 0.54 -2.05
C ARG A 71 11.49 0.23 -3.53
N ILE A 72 10.25 0.38 -3.96
CA ILE A 72 9.82 0.31 -5.36
C ILE A 72 9.37 1.72 -5.78
N GLN A 73 9.73 2.12 -6.99
CA GLN A 73 9.25 3.33 -7.64
C GLN A 73 8.77 2.95 -9.04
N ILE A 74 7.54 3.33 -9.36
CA ILE A 74 6.94 3.12 -10.67
C ILE A 74 6.69 4.49 -11.29
N GLU A 75 7.11 4.65 -12.54
CA GLU A 75 6.94 5.87 -13.31
C GLU A 75 6.31 5.54 -14.66
N VAL A 76 5.40 6.42 -15.11
CA VAL A 76 4.94 6.40 -16.49
C VAL A 76 6.08 6.91 -17.36
N VAL A 77 6.43 6.21 -18.44
CA VAL A 77 7.52 6.61 -19.35
C VAL A 77 7.03 7.42 -20.55
N ASP A 78 5.75 7.30 -20.90
CA ASP A 78 5.12 8.00 -22.02
C ASP A 78 4.99 9.50 -21.70
N PRO A 79 5.57 10.40 -22.52
CA PRO A 79 5.52 11.85 -22.29
C PRO A 79 4.12 12.46 -22.36
N GLU A 80 3.24 11.96 -23.22
CA GLU A 80 1.87 12.46 -23.35
C GLU A 80 1.01 12.02 -22.16
N MET A 81 1.21 10.80 -21.68
CA MET A 81 0.53 10.33 -20.46
C MET A 81 1.04 11.04 -19.20
N ARG A 82 2.33 11.40 -19.12
CA ARG A 82 2.87 12.20 -18.01
C ARG A 82 2.16 13.54 -17.86
N LYS A 83 1.78 14.18 -18.96
CA LYS A 83 1.04 15.46 -18.95
C LYS A 83 -0.37 15.33 -18.35
N GLN A 84 -0.93 14.13 -18.29
CA GLN A 84 -2.27 13.88 -17.76
C GLN A 84 -2.32 13.79 -16.22
N ASN A 85 -1.21 14.02 -15.51
CA ASN A 85 -1.13 13.94 -14.04
C ASN A 85 -1.72 12.64 -13.46
N LEU A 86 -1.41 11.51 -14.11
CA LEU A 86 -1.88 10.20 -13.69
C LEU A 86 -1.38 9.87 -12.27
N LYS A 87 -2.31 9.57 -11.37
CA LYS A 87 -1.97 9.12 -10.01
C LYS A 87 -1.78 7.60 -10.00
N LEU A 88 -0.53 7.18 -9.97
CA LEU A 88 -0.19 5.76 -9.82
C LEU A 88 -0.35 5.32 -8.36
N ASN A 89 -1.15 4.27 -8.15
CA ASN A 89 -1.25 3.61 -6.85
C ASN A 89 -0.54 2.26 -6.95
N TYR A 90 0.51 2.06 -6.16
CA TYR A 90 1.30 0.84 -6.15
C TYR A 90 1.91 0.60 -4.77
N ARG A 91 2.37 -0.64 -4.53
CA ARG A 91 3.05 -1.00 -3.30
C ARG A 91 4.43 -0.31 -3.23
N PRO A 92 4.74 0.49 -2.19
CA PRO A 92 5.96 1.29 -2.13
C PRO A 92 7.23 0.48 -1.88
N GLY A 93 7.11 -0.80 -1.52
CA GLY A 93 8.26 -1.66 -1.26
C GLY A 93 7.91 -2.94 -0.50
N TYR A 94 8.93 -3.76 -0.25
CA TYR A 94 8.83 -5.02 0.49
C TYR A 94 10.11 -5.30 1.27
N PHE A 95 10.01 -6.16 2.28
CA PHE A 95 11.18 -6.67 2.98
C PHE A 95 11.75 -7.89 2.26
N ALA A 96 13.07 -7.96 2.11
CA ALA A 96 13.75 -9.13 1.58
C ALA A 96 13.45 -10.35 2.46
N LYS A 97 13.18 -11.51 1.85
CA LYS A 97 12.98 -12.76 2.61
C LYS A 97 14.31 -13.14 3.27
N THR A 98 14.36 -13.21 4.58
CA THR A 98 15.52 -13.74 5.31
C THR A 98 15.63 -15.24 5.07
N SER A 99 16.79 -15.72 4.63
CA SER A 99 17.13 -17.14 4.73
C SER A 99 17.46 -17.45 6.19
N GLU A 100 16.85 -18.49 6.78
CA GLU A 100 17.22 -18.98 8.12
C GLU A 100 18.73 -19.26 8.26
N ARG A 101 19.42 -19.56 7.14
CA ARG A 101 20.88 -19.74 7.10
C ARG A 101 21.68 -18.47 7.47
N ASP A 102 21.12 -17.28 7.27
CA ASP A 102 21.79 -16.00 7.56
C ASP A 102 21.35 -15.38 8.89
N ALA A 103 20.32 -15.95 9.54
CA ALA A 103 19.84 -15.54 10.86
C ALA A 103 20.73 -16.08 11.99
N SER A 104 22.04 -15.80 11.95
CA SER A 104 22.89 -16.06 13.13
C SER A 104 22.47 -15.10 14.26
N PRO A 105 22.25 -15.61 15.49
CA PRO A 105 21.72 -14.80 16.57
C PRO A 105 22.78 -13.79 16.99
N ARG A 106 22.45 -12.49 16.87
CA ARG A 106 23.21 -11.43 17.52
C ARG A 106 23.06 -11.63 19.03
N ARG A 107 24.03 -12.34 19.61
CA ARG A 107 24.20 -12.61 21.03
C ARG A 107 24.05 -11.29 21.80
N ARG A 108 22.91 -11.08 22.46
CA ARG A 108 22.72 -10.00 23.43
C ARG A 108 23.75 -10.23 24.54
N ALA A 109 24.79 -9.40 24.59
CA ALA A 109 25.59 -9.25 25.80
C ALA A 109 24.69 -8.58 26.85
N GLN A 110 24.35 -9.33 27.89
CA GLN A 110 23.77 -8.80 29.13
C GLN A 110 24.93 -8.45 30.08
N PRO A 111 24.91 -7.30 30.77
CA PRO A 111 25.56 -7.16 32.06
C PRO A 111 24.71 -7.78 33.18
#